data_AF-A0A0F7U3R9-F1
#
_entry.id   AF-A0A0F7U3R9-F1
#
_cell.length_a   1.000
_cell.length_b   1.000
_cell.length_c   1.000
_cell.angle_alpha   90.00
_cell.angle_beta   90.00
_cell.angle_gamma   90.00
#
_symmetry.space_group_name_H-M   'P 1'
#
loop_
_entity.id
_entity.type
_entity.pdbx_description
1 polymer ?
#
loop_
_entity_poly.entity_id
_entity_poly.type
_entity_poly.pdbx_seq_one_letter_code
_entity_poly.pdbx_strand_id
1 'polypeptide(L)'
;MREYINRYFEVFHPRWPFIHKGSFNICRETPLLLQAMMVIGMWVSGGQSAQSAAMELHDKLDSAIRDQREKWDASEVEGASSACFWPIATYQAILLHIICSFIMRAGGVVNLDLKTSISAADLDLLQSLVGSCQKLGMFSYPNMLNRYAEADMASYVWVGLEEVKRFDIALYKLCMKLSSGPEDRQLLPASGLDFPLPSNDLLWHSTERHEWDAHAKNENTVNLNDDCRAKWISNFADVLQSICS
;
A
#
# COMPACT_ATOMS: atom_id res chain seq x y z
N MET A 1 -1.87 -8.13 20.95
CA MET A 1 -2.19 -8.31 19.51
C MET A 1 -3.38 -7.47 19.08
N ARG A 2 -4.62 -7.81 19.45
CA ARG A 2 -5.83 -7.07 19.02
C ARG A 2 -5.79 -5.57 19.34
N GLU A 3 -5.30 -5.20 20.52
CA GLU A 3 -5.11 -3.80 20.91
C GLU A 3 -4.22 -3.02 19.94
N TYR A 4 -3.05 -3.55 19.57
CA TYR A 4 -2.13 -2.89 18.65
C TYR A 4 -2.67 -2.82 17.22
N ILE A 5 -3.39 -3.85 16.77
CA ILE A 5 -4.10 -3.80 15.48
C ILE A 5 -5.18 -2.72 15.49
N ASN A 6 -5.94 -2.56 16.58
CA ASN A 6 -6.91 -1.47 16.71
C ASN A 6 -6.19 -0.10 16.66
N ARG A 7 -5.07 0.06 17.37
CA ARG A 7 -4.27 1.29 17.33
C ARG A 7 -3.72 1.60 15.94
N TYR A 8 -3.33 0.59 15.16
CA TYR A 8 -2.98 0.78 13.76
C TYR A 8 -4.14 1.41 12.97
N PHE A 9 -5.34 0.85 13.08
CA PHE A 9 -6.52 1.36 12.37
C PHE A 9 -6.98 2.74 12.86
N GLU A 10 -6.75 3.08 14.13
CA GLU A 10 -7.14 4.36 14.71
C GLU A 10 -6.16 5.50 14.39
N VAL A 11 -4.85 5.23 14.41
CA VAL A 11 -3.82 6.29 14.40
C VAL A 11 -3.06 6.38 13.07
N PHE A 12 -2.79 5.23 12.44
CA PHE A 12 -1.96 5.16 11.23
C PHE A 12 -2.82 5.10 9.97
N HIS A 13 -3.81 4.20 9.94
CA HIS A 13 -4.66 3.94 8.78
C HIS A 13 -5.34 5.21 8.20
N PRO A 14 -5.81 6.20 8.98
CA PRO A 14 -6.39 7.43 8.40
C PRO A 14 -5.46 8.23 7.49
N ARG A 15 -4.14 8.03 7.59
CA ARG A 15 -3.12 8.71 6.75
C ARG A 15 -2.60 7.82 5.63
N TRP A 16 -2.68 6.51 5.83
CA TRP A 16 -2.19 5.47 4.93
C TRP A 16 -3.25 4.38 4.76
N PRO A 17 -4.38 4.66 4.07
CA PRO A 17 -5.56 3.81 4.11
C PRO A 17 -5.49 2.65 3.11
N PHE A 18 -4.37 1.94 2.99
CA PHE A 18 -4.19 0.91 1.96
C PHE A 18 -4.48 -0.53 2.41
N ILE A 19 -5.03 -0.72 3.61
CA ILE A 19 -5.56 -2.00 4.11
C ILE A 19 -7.05 -1.82 4.38
N HIS A 20 -7.90 -2.63 3.76
CA HIS A 20 -9.35 -2.50 3.91
C HIS A 20 -9.84 -3.01 5.28
N LYS A 21 -10.29 -2.11 6.15
CA LYS A 21 -10.73 -2.48 7.51
C LYS A 21 -11.96 -3.41 7.50
N GLY A 22 -12.88 -3.22 6.55
CA GLY A 22 -14.13 -3.99 6.46
C GLY A 22 -13.93 -5.47 6.14
N SER A 23 -12.89 -5.82 5.35
CA SER A 23 -12.57 -7.21 5.01
C SER A 23 -11.46 -7.82 5.87
N PHE A 24 -10.71 -6.99 6.61
CA PHE A 24 -9.60 -7.44 7.43
C PHE A 24 -10.02 -8.42 8.52
N ASN A 25 -9.34 -9.55 8.61
CA ASN A 25 -9.61 -10.56 9.63
C ASN A 25 -8.33 -11.16 10.20
N ILE A 26 -8.05 -10.89 11.48
CA ILE A 26 -6.85 -11.35 12.20
C ILE A 26 -6.60 -12.86 12.03
N CYS A 27 -7.64 -13.68 11.95
CA CYS A 27 -7.50 -15.13 11.83
C CYS A 27 -7.20 -15.61 10.40
N ARG A 28 -7.29 -14.74 9.40
CA ARG A 28 -7.12 -15.07 7.97
C ARG A 28 -5.95 -14.35 7.32
N GLU A 29 -5.49 -13.25 7.91
CA GLU A 29 -4.35 -12.51 7.38
C GLU A 29 -3.03 -13.28 7.48
N THR A 30 -2.09 -12.91 6.61
CA THR A 30 -0.74 -13.46 6.66
C THR A 30 -0.02 -13.02 7.94
N PRO A 31 0.84 -13.88 8.54
CA PRO A 31 1.62 -13.50 9.72
C PRO A 31 2.47 -12.24 9.49
N LEU A 32 3.03 -12.08 8.28
CA LEU A 32 3.87 -10.94 7.93
C LEU A 32 3.08 -9.61 7.99
N LEU A 33 1.89 -9.56 7.37
CA LEU A 33 1.03 -8.38 7.39
C LEU A 33 0.58 -8.03 8.82
N LEU A 34 0.15 -9.04 9.58
CA LEU A 34 -0.27 -8.85 10.98
C LEU A 34 0.86 -8.29 11.83
N GLN A 35 2.07 -8.82 11.68
CA GLN A 35 3.23 -8.37 12.44
C GLN A 35 3.62 -6.94 12.04
N ALA A 36 3.63 -6.59 10.74
CA ALA A 36 3.93 -5.23 10.30
C ALA A 36 2.92 -4.21 10.86
N MET A 37 1.62 -4.54 10.85
CA MET A 37 0.59 -3.72 11.49
C MET A 37 0.77 -3.63 13.02
N MET A 38 1.16 -4.73 13.67
CA MET A 38 1.46 -4.75 15.11
C MET A 38 2.64 -3.86 15.47
N VAL A 39 3.73 -3.86 14.68
CA VAL A 39 4.89 -2.98 14.90
C VAL A 39 4.44 -1.53 14.95
N ILE A 40 3.68 -1.07 13.96
CA ILE A 40 3.17 0.28 13.91
C ILE A 40 2.24 0.55 15.09
N GLY A 41 1.32 -0.36 15.39
CA GLY A 41 0.38 -0.26 16.51
C GLY A 41 1.06 -0.16 17.88
N MET A 42 2.13 -0.92 18.09
CA MET A 42 2.97 -0.86 19.28
C MET A 42 3.73 0.47 19.35
N TRP A 43 4.31 0.91 18.23
CA TRP A 43 5.07 2.15 18.18
C TRP A 43 4.22 3.38 18.51
N VAL A 44 3.03 3.48 17.90
CA VAL A 44 2.11 4.61 18.10
C VAL A 44 1.41 4.57 19.46
N SER A 45 1.49 3.47 20.21
CA SER A 45 0.94 3.40 21.57
C SER A 45 1.73 4.26 22.58
N GLY A 46 2.97 4.64 22.26
CA GLY A 46 3.79 5.57 23.05
C GLY A 46 4.41 4.99 24.33
N GLY A 47 4.05 3.77 24.73
CA GLY A 47 4.64 3.12 25.90
C GLY A 47 6.08 2.67 25.62
N GLN A 48 7.03 3.01 26.49
CA GLN A 48 8.45 2.68 26.31
C GLN A 48 8.68 1.18 26.05
N SER A 49 8.03 0.32 26.84
CA SER A 49 8.11 -1.14 26.67
C SER A 49 7.54 -1.60 25.32
N ALA A 50 6.42 -1.02 24.89
CA ALA A 50 5.80 -1.33 23.61
C ALA A 50 6.65 -0.85 22.42
N GLN A 51 7.27 0.33 22.52
CA GLN A 51 8.18 0.85 21.51
C GLN A 51 9.46 0.03 21.40
N SER A 52 10.03 -0.44 22.53
CA SER A 52 11.14 -1.39 22.52
C SER A 52 10.76 -2.70 21.83
N ALA A 53 9.60 -3.27 22.17
CA ALA A 53 9.09 -4.48 21.51
C ALA A 53 8.79 -4.27 20.02
N ALA A 54 8.37 -3.06 19.63
CA ALA A 54 8.17 -2.70 18.24
C ALA A 54 9.47 -2.71 17.45
N MET A 55 10.56 -2.15 18.00
CA MET A 55 11.89 -2.20 17.37
C MET A 55 12.39 -3.63 17.20
N GLU A 56 12.29 -4.46 18.26
CA GLU A 56 12.70 -5.87 18.16
C GLU A 56 11.89 -6.66 17.13
N LEU A 57 10.59 -6.38 17.01
CA LEU A 57 9.75 -7.04 16.00
C LEU A 57 10.03 -6.49 14.60
N HIS A 58 10.33 -5.20 14.46
CA HIS A 58 10.74 -4.58 13.20
C HIS A 58 12.04 -5.21 12.66
N ASP A 59 13.05 -5.40 13.51
CA ASP A 59 14.32 -6.05 13.13
C ASP A 59 14.12 -7.51 12.67
N LYS A 60 13.23 -8.25 13.36
CA LYS A 60 12.85 -9.61 12.97
C LYS A 60 12.12 -9.64 11.64
N LEU A 61 11.24 -8.66 11.38
CA LEU A 61 10.54 -8.52 10.11
C LEU A 61 11.50 -8.14 8.99
N ASP A 62 12.46 -7.25 9.23
CA ASP A 62 13.48 -6.88 8.24
C ASP A 62 14.24 -8.11 7.77
N SER A 63 14.71 -8.92 8.73
CA SER A 63 15.40 -10.18 8.44
C SER A 63 14.52 -11.12 7.63
N ALA A 64 13.27 -11.35 8.06
CA ALA A 64 12.34 -12.27 7.40
C ALA A 64 11.96 -11.82 5.98
N ILE A 65 11.80 -10.52 5.74
CA ILE A 65 11.50 -9.94 4.42
C ILE A 65 12.69 -10.18 3.49
N ARG A 66 13.91 -9.91 3.95
CA ARG A 66 15.13 -10.07 3.16
C ARG A 66 15.45 -11.53 2.86
N ASP A 67 15.32 -12.40 3.86
CA ASP A 67 15.55 -13.85 3.69
C ASP A 67 14.56 -14.50 2.71
N GLN A 68 13.38 -13.91 2.54
CA GLN A 68 12.35 -14.41 1.62
C GLN A 68 12.28 -13.62 0.31
N ARG A 69 13.29 -12.80 -0.01
CA ARG A 69 13.30 -11.95 -1.22
C ARG A 69 13.01 -12.74 -2.49
N GLU A 70 13.61 -13.92 -2.65
CA GLU A 70 13.37 -14.84 -3.78
C GLU A 70 11.89 -15.26 -3.98
N LYS A 71 11.06 -15.15 -2.95
CA LYS A 71 9.63 -15.55 -2.99
C LYS A 71 8.70 -14.42 -3.38
N TRP A 72 9.09 -13.17 -3.14
CA TRP A 72 8.23 -12.01 -3.35
C TRP A 72 8.79 -11.02 -4.37
N ASP A 73 10.10 -10.98 -4.57
CA ASP A 73 10.75 -10.03 -5.47
C ASP A 73 10.63 -10.49 -6.92
N ALA A 74 9.53 -10.10 -7.56
CA ALA A 74 9.29 -10.38 -8.96
C ALA A 74 10.22 -9.59 -9.90
N SER A 75 10.89 -8.53 -9.42
CA SER A 75 11.73 -7.66 -10.26
C SER A 75 12.89 -8.44 -10.90
N GLU A 76 13.44 -9.41 -10.19
CA GLU A 76 14.58 -10.24 -10.63
C GLU A 76 14.16 -11.57 -11.30
N VAL A 77 12.87 -11.96 -11.23
CA VAL A 77 12.40 -13.26 -11.76
C VAL A 77 12.21 -13.21 -13.27
N GLU A 78 12.98 -14.00 -14.02
CA GLU A 78 12.76 -14.18 -15.46
C GLU A 78 11.36 -14.75 -15.74
N GLY A 79 10.59 -14.09 -16.61
CA GLY A 79 9.23 -14.51 -16.96
C GLY A 79 8.11 -14.00 -16.04
N ALA A 80 8.42 -13.26 -14.97
CA ALA A 80 7.38 -12.55 -14.20
C ALA A 80 6.63 -11.56 -15.12
N SER A 81 5.31 -11.59 -15.05
CA SER A 81 4.41 -10.82 -15.93
C SER A 81 3.08 -10.52 -15.24
N SER A 82 2.20 -9.77 -15.91
CA SER A 82 0.86 -9.45 -15.42
C SER A 82 -0.05 -10.67 -15.22
N ALA A 83 0.25 -11.81 -15.84
CA ALA A 83 -0.47 -13.05 -15.64
C ALA A 83 -0.13 -13.74 -14.30
N CYS A 84 0.97 -13.36 -13.65
CA CYS A 84 1.39 -13.95 -12.38
C CYS A 84 0.49 -13.55 -11.21
N PHE A 85 0.58 -14.29 -10.10
CA PHE A 85 -0.12 -13.95 -8.86
C PHE A 85 0.39 -12.64 -8.27
N TRP A 86 -0.51 -11.85 -7.66
CA TRP A 86 -0.17 -10.61 -6.95
C TRP A 86 -0.14 -10.87 -5.45
N PRO A 87 1.04 -10.89 -4.80
CA PRO A 87 1.16 -11.14 -3.37
C PRO A 87 0.84 -9.88 -2.55
N ILE A 88 -0.38 -9.35 -2.71
CA ILE A 88 -0.78 -8.03 -2.20
C ILE A 88 -0.54 -7.89 -0.69
N ALA A 89 -0.89 -8.89 0.12
CA ALA A 89 -0.67 -8.87 1.56
C ALA A 89 0.81 -8.79 1.94
N THR A 90 1.69 -9.46 1.19
CA THR A 90 3.14 -9.38 1.38
C THR A 90 3.66 -8.01 1.01
N TYR A 91 3.21 -7.43 -0.11
CA TYR A 91 3.61 -6.10 -0.54
C TYR A 91 3.11 -5.00 0.38
N GLN A 92 1.87 -5.10 0.89
CA GLN A 92 1.35 -4.23 1.94
C GLN A 92 2.23 -4.31 3.20
N ALA A 93 2.64 -5.51 3.61
CA ALA A 93 3.51 -5.69 4.78
C ALA A 93 4.89 -5.06 4.59
N ILE A 94 5.51 -5.24 3.42
CA ILE A 94 6.81 -4.63 3.08
C ILE A 94 6.69 -3.10 3.05
N LEU A 95 5.63 -2.56 2.44
CA LEU A 95 5.41 -1.11 2.42
C LEU A 95 5.23 -0.55 3.84
N LEU A 96 4.46 -1.24 4.70
CA LEU A 96 4.34 -0.87 6.11
C LEU A 96 5.68 -0.93 6.85
N HIS A 97 6.49 -1.95 6.60
CA HIS A 97 7.83 -2.10 7.19
C HIS A 97 8.73 -0.91 6.86
N ILE A 98 8.77 -0.52 5.58
CA ILE A 98 9.55 0.62 5.10
C ILE A 98 9.03 1.91 5.76
N ILE A 99 7.71 2.18 5.70
CA ILE A 99 7.11 3.38 6.33
C ILE A 99 7.41 3.41 7.84
N CYS A 100 7.39 2.26 8.50
CA CYS A 100 7.65 2.17 9.93
C CYS A 100 9.11 2.51 10.28
N SER A 101 10.08 2.02 9.49
CA SER A 101 11.51 2.39 9.63
C SER A 101 11.68 3.93 9.65
N PHE A 102 10.97 4.63 8.76
CA PHE A 102 10.98 6.09 8.75
C PHE A 102 10.39 6.74 10.00
N ILE A 103 9.20 6.29 10.41
CA ILE A 103 8.51 6.83 11.59
C ILE A 103 9.35 6.62 12.85
N MET A 104 10.01 5.47 12.97
CA MET A 104 10.88 5.15 14.11
C MET A 104 12.12 6.05 14.14
N ARG A 105 12.75 6.28 12.99
CA ARG A 105 13.94 7.14 12.88
C ARG A 105 13.66 8.62 13.10
N ALA A 106 12.42 9.08 12.90
CA ALA A 106 12.00 10.46 13.14
C ALA A 106 11.86 10.83 14.64
N GLY A 107 12.16 9.92 15.57
CA GLY A 107 12.30 10.25 17.00
C GLY A 107 10.99 10.43 17.77
N GLY A 108 9.91 9.77 17.34
CA GLY A 108 8.69 9.60 18.16
C GLY A 108 7.77 10.83 18.28
N VAL A 109 8.15 12.00 17.78
CA VAL A 109 7.16 13.05 17.52
C VAL A 109 6.33 12.56 16.33
N VAL A 110 5.00 12.54 16.47
CA VAL A 110 4.05 12.18 15.39
C VAL A 110 4.04 13.28 14.32
N ASN A 111 5.21 13.60 13.79
CA ASN A 111 5.39 14.45 12.64
C ASN A 111 5.53 13.51 11.45
N LEU A 112 4.41 13.23 10.79
CA LEU A 112 4.37 12.39 9.58
C LEU A 112 4.90 13.11 8.34
N ASP A 113 5.48 14.30 8.54
CA ASP A 113 6.36 14.93 7.59
C ASP A 113 7.73 14.25 7.66
N LEU A 114 7.84 13.19 6.86
CA LEU A 114 9.04 12.39 6.60
C LEU A 114 10.15 13.24 5.97
N LYS A 115 10.84 14.08 6.74
CA LYS A 115 12.01 14.87 6.31
C LYS A 115 13.36 14.14 6.54
N THR A 116 13.33 12.89 6.99
CA THR A 116 14.53 12.09 7.29
C THR A 116 14.92 11.22 6.09
N SER A 117 16.22 11.12 5.81
CA SER A 117 16.75 10.34 4.69
C SER A 117 16.57 8.83 4.90
N ILE A 118 16.12 8.12 3.85
CA ILE A 118 16.00 6.65 3.82
C ILE A 118 17.37 5.99 4.00
N SER A 119 17.41 4.80 4.64
CA SER A 119 18.64 4.01 4.66
C SER A 119 18.88 3.40 3.28
N ALA A 120 20.14 3.14 2.90
CA ALA A 120 20.42 2.49 1.61
C ALA A 120 19.73 1.11 1.49
N ALA A 121 19.62 0.38 2.61
CA ALA A 121 18.99 -0.94 2.65
C ALA A 121 17.45 -0.87 2.51
N ASP A 122 16.82 0.17 3.05
CA ASP A 122 15.37 0.41 2.86
C ASP A 122 15.09 0.92 1.45
N LEU A 123 16.01 1.69 0.86
CA LEU A 123 15.89 2.18 -0.52
C LEU A 123 15.97 1.02 -1.53
N ASP A 124 16.93 0.11 -1.36
CA ASP A 124 17.02 -1.12 -2.16
C ASP A 124 15.73 -1.97 -2.04
N LEU A 125 15.19 -2.09 -0.82
CA LEU A 125 13.94 -2.80 -0.58
C LEU A 125 12.76 -2.13 -1.28
N LEU A 126 12.68 -0.79 -1.22
CA LEU A 126 11.65 -0.01 -1.92
C LEU A 126 11.78 -0.14 -3.45
N GLN A 127 13.00 -0.06 -3.98
CA GLN A 127 13.28 -0.25 -5.41
C GLN A 127 12.81 -1.61 -5.90
N SER A 128 13.07 -2.67 -5.13
CA SER A 128 12.64 -4.03 -5.44
C SER A 128 11.13 -4.18 -5.41
N LEU A 129 10.47 -3.56 -4.42
CA LEU A 129 9.01 -3.55 -4.33
C LEU A 129 8.38 -2.84 -5.54
N VAL A 130 8.88 -1.66 -5.91
CA VAL A 130 8.40 -0.91 -7.08
C VAL A 130 8.65 -1.70 -8.37
N GLY A 131 9.85 -2.24 -8.56
CA GLY A 131 10.19 -3.06 -9.72
C GLY A 131 9.31 -4.30 -9.82
N SER A 132 9.01 -4.93 -8.69
CA SER A 132 8.10 -6.09 -8.63
C SER A 132 6.68 -5.72 -9.04
N CYS A 133 6.13 -4.63 -8.50
CA CYS A 133 4.80 -4.14 -8.87
C CYS A 133 4.72 -3.78 -10.35
N GLN A 134 5.76 -3.13 -10.88
CA GLN A 134 5.86 -2.78 -12.31
C GLN A 134 5.88 -4.03 -13.20
N LYS A 135 6.72 -5.01 -12.87
CA LYS A 135 6.87 -6.24 -13.66
C LYS A 135 5.64 -7.15 -13.61
N LEU A 136 4.94 -7.15 -12.46
CA LEU A 136 3.64 -7.80 -12.31
C LEU A 136 2.48 -6.98 -12.90
N GLY A 137 2.76 -5.80 -13.47
CA GLY A 137 1.76 -4.98 -14.15
C GLY A 137 0.69 -4.41 -13.22
N MET A 138 1.00 -4.22 -11.93
CA MET A 138 0.04 -3.73 -10.93
C MET A 138 -0.42 -2.30 -11.22
N PHE A 139 0.46 -1.45 -11.76
CA PHE A 139 0.16 -0.04 -12.09
C PHE A 139 -0.72 0.15 -13.35
N SER A 140 -1.44 -0.89 -13.79
CA SER A 140 -2.26 -0.86 -15.00
C SER A 140 -3.68 -1.33 -14.69
N TYR A 141 -4.66 -0.44 -14.87
CA TYR A 141 -6.06 -0.74 -14.60
C TYR A 141 -6.61 -1.92 -15.42
N PRO A 142 -6.31 -2.06 -16.73
CA PRO A 142 -6.67 -3.26 -17.48
C PRO A 142 -6.17 -4.55 -16.83
N ASN A 143 -4.93 -4.56 -16.31
CA ASN A 143 -4.40 -5.73 -15.60
C ASN A 143 -5.13 -5.98 -14.29
N MET A 144 -5.55 -4.93 -13.56
CA MET A 144 -6.37 -5.06 -12.35
C MET A 144 -7.75 -5.64 -12.68
N LEU A 145 -8.40 -5.18 -13.75
CA LEU A 145 -9.71 -5.67 -14.19
C LEU A 145 -9.65 -7.15 -14.61
N ASN A 146 -8.60 -7.55 -15.33
CA ASN A 146 -8.37 -8.93 -15.78
C ASN A 146 -8.18 -9.94 -14.64
N ARG A 147 -8.14 -9.50 -13.38
CA ARG A 147 -8.12 -10.37 -12.20
C ARG A 147 -9.49 -10.94 -11.83
N TYR A 148 -10.56 -10.40 -12.40
CA TYR A 148 -11.94 -10.72 -12.04
C TYR A 148 -12.74 -11.25 -13.23
N ALA A 149 -13.73 -12.07 -12.93
CA ALA A 149 -14.71 -12.56 -13.89
C ALA A 149 -16.04 -11.81 -13.74
N GLU A 150 -16.84 -11.74 -14.81
CA GLU A 150 -18.18 -11.13 -14.78
C GLU A 150 -19.13 -11.79 -13.75
N ALA A 151 -18.86 -13.05 -13.38
CA ALA A 151 -19.63 -13.79 -12.39
C ALA A 151 -19.28 -13.41 -10.93
N ASP A 152 -18.18 -12.67 -10.70
CA ASP A 152 -17.76 -12.27 -9.37
C ASP A 152 -18.72 -11.25 -8.75
N MET A 153 -18.85 -11.29 -7.43
CA MET A 153 -19.70 -10.32 -6.71
C MET A 153 -19.13 -8.91 -6.87
N ALA A 154 -19.96 -7.95 -7.30
CA ALA A 154 -19.53 -6.58 -7.55
C ALA A 154 -18.82 -5.92 -6.35
N SER A 155 -19.25 -6.22 -5.12
CA SER A 155 -18.58 -5.74 -3.90
C SER A 155 -17.18 -6.32 -3.73
N TYR A 156 -16.99 -7.60 -4.04
CA TYR A 156 -15.68 -8.26 -3.99
C TYR A 156 -14.73 -7.67 -5.03
N VAL A 157 -15.19 -7.50 -6.27
CA VAL A 157 -14.43 -6.87 -7.36
C VAL A 157 -14.03 -5.45 -6.95
N TRP A 158 -14.97 -4.64 -6.46
CA TRP A 158 -14.69 -3.26 -6.06
C TRP A 158 -13.63 -3.18 -4.95
N VAL A 159 -13.78 -3.96 -3.86
CA VAL A 159 -12.80 -3.95 -2.76
C VAL A 159 -11.41 -4.31 -3.25
N GLY A 160 -11.29 -5.33 -4.10
CA GLY A 160 -9.99 -5.76 -4.59
C GLY A 160 -9.34 -4.78 -5.56
N LEU A 161 -10.10 -4.13 -6.44
CA LEU A 161 -9.58 -3.02 -7.27
C LEU A 161 -9.10 -1.86 -6.40
N GLU A 162 -9.93 -1.44 -5.45
CA GLU A 162 -9.63 -0.32 -4.57
C GLU A 162 -8.45 -0.60 -3.62
N GLU A 163 -8.25 -1.86 -3.23
CA GLU A 163 -7.09 -2.30 -2.46
C GLU A 163 -5.78 -2.10 -3.23
N VAL A 164 -5.72 -2.56 -4.48
CA VAL A 164 -4.53 -2.40 -5.32
C VAL A 164 -4.28 -0.93 -5.61
N LYS A 165 -5.30 -0.17 -6.00
CA LYS A 165 -5.15 1.27 -6.26
C LYS A 165 -4.63 2.02 -5.02
N ARG A 166 -5.19 1.76 -3.84
CA ARG A 166 -4.76 2.44 -2.60
C ARG A 166 -3.35 2.03 -2.18
N PHE A 167 -2.99 0.77 -2.39
CA PHE A 167 -1.62 0.30 -2.22
C PHE A 167 -0.65 1.03 -3.17
N ASP A 168 -0.95 1.07 -4.47
CA ASP A 168 -0.10 1.72 -5.47
C ASP A 168 0.03 3.23 -5.22
N ILE A 169 -1.05 3.90 -4.80
CA ILE A 169 -1.02 5.31 -4.38
C ILE A 169 -0.17 5.51 -3.13
N ALA A 170 -0.24 4.60 -2.15
CA ALA A 170 0.61 4.67 -0.97
C ALA A 170 2.09 4.50 -1.35
N LEU A 171 2.40 3.56 -2.25
CA LEU A 171 3.75 3.33 -2.76
C LEU A 171 4.27 4.57 -3.51
N TYR A 172 3.46 5.16 -4.39
CA TYR A 172 3.77 6.41 -5.10
C TYR A 172 4.02 7.57 -4.13
N LYS A 173 3.13 7.77 -3.15
CA LYS A 173 3.28 8.82 -2.13
C LYS A 173 4.58 8.69 -1.35
N LEU A 174 5.00 7.47 -1.03
CA LEU A 174 6.28 7.22 -0.37
C LEU A 174 7.45 7.56 -1.30
N CYS A 175 7.45 7.08 -2.54
CA CYS A 175 8.51 7.40 -3.53
C CYS A 175 8.66 8.91 -3.76
N MET A 176 7.54 9.63 -3.85
CA MET A 176 7.51 11.08 -3.97
C MET A 176 8.15 11.78 -2.77
N LYS A 177 7.86 11.34 -1.55
CA LYS A 177 8.44 11.92 -0.32
C LYS A 177 9.96 11.71 -0.22
N LEU A 178 10.52 10.74 -0.92
CA LEU A 178 11.95 10.40 -0.88
C LEU A 178 12.77 11.02 -1.99
N SER A 179 12.12 11.43 -3.08
CA SER A 179 12.76 12.14 -4.18
C SER A 179 13.16 13.53 -3.67
N SER A 180 14.45 13.74 -3.42
CA SER A 180 14.95 14.90 -2.65
C SER A 180 15.41 16.08 -3.52
N GLY A 181 15.18 16.04 -4.83
CA GLY A 181 15.51 17.15 -5.72
C GLY A 181 15.08 16.95 -7.18
N PRO A 182 15.17 18.01 -8.00
CA PRO A 182 14.76 18.00 -9.41
C PRO A 182 15.63 17.09 -10.32
N GLU A 183 16.81 16.66 -9.85
CA GLU A 183 17.71 15.76 -10.58
C GLU A 183 17.55 14.28 -10.20
N ASP A 184 16.84 13.98 -9.10
CA ASP A 184 16.58 12.59 -8.70
C ASP A 184 15.51 12.00 -9.62
N ARG A 185 15.88 10.94 -10.35
CA ARG A 185 14.92 10.15 -11.11
C ARG A 185 13.91 9.55 -10.14
N GLN A 186 12.66 10.01 -10.23
CA GLN A 186 11.56 9.48 -9.43
C GLN A 186 11.49 7.96 -9.63
N LEU A 187 11.51 7.24 -8.50
CA LEU A 187 11.46 5.77 -8.50
C LEU A 187 10.14 5.27 -9.12
N LEU A 188 9.05 5.98 -8.88
CA LEU A 188 7.73 5.71 -9.44
C LEU A 188 7.10 7.04 -9.89
N PRO A 189 7.19 7.41 -11.18
CA PRO A 189 6.59 8.64 -11.68
C PRO A 189 5.08 8.49 -11.86
N ALA A 190 4.35 9.60 -11.76
CA ALA A 190 2.90 9.62 -11.99
C ALA A 190 2.51 9.15 -13.40
N SER A 191 3.39 9.37 -14.40
CA SER A 191 3.21 8.90 -15.77
C SER A 191 3.22 7.38 -15.92
N GLY A 192 3.69 6.64 -14.90
CA GLY A 192 3.66 5.18 -14.86
C GLY A 192 2.40 4.59 -14.20
N LEU A 193 1.44 5.42 -13.79
CA LEU A 193 0.22 5.00 -13.08
C LEU A 193 -0.99 5.05 -14.03
N ASP A 194 -1.22 3.95 -14.75
CA ASP A 194 -2.29 3.81 -15.74
C ASP A 194 -3.59 3.28 -15.11
N PHE A 195 -4.04 3.95 -14.06
CA PHE A 195 -5.30 3.64 -13.36
C PHE A 195 -5.95 4.90 -12.78
N PRO A 196 -7.28 4.91 -12.58
CA PRO A 196 -7.96 6.04 -11.95
C PRO A 196 -7.62 6.14 -10.46
N LEU A 197 -7.66 7.35 -9.90
CA LEU A 197 -7.52 7.54 -8.45
C LEU A 197 -8.53 6.67 -7.68
N PRO A 198 -8.18 6.20 -6.46
CA PRO A 198 -9.11 5.51 -5.59
C PRO A 198 -10.41 6.33 -5.40
N SER A 199 -11.55 5.64 -5.38
CA SER A 199 -12.88 6.25 -5.23
C SER A 199 -13.52 5.92 -3.89
N ASN A 200 -14.50 6.74 -3.49
CA ASN A 200 -15.45 6.49 -2.41
C ASN A 200 -14.81 6.03 -1.09
N ASP A 201 -14.10 6.96 -0.45
CA ASP A 201 -13.46 6.74 0.84
C ASP A 201 -14.44 6.34 1.95
N LEU A 202 -15.70 6.81 1.90
CA LEU A 202 -16.72 6.43 2.87
C LEU A 202 -17.05 4.93 2.76
N LEU A 203 -17.20 4.41 1.54
CA LEU A 203 -17.40 2.98 1.32
C LEU A 203 -16.18 2.16 1.74
N TRP A 204 -14.97 2.64 1.41
CA TRP A 204 -13.71 1.99 1.82
C TRP A 204 -13.52 1.89 3.34
N HIS A 205 -14.03 2.87 4.09
CA HIS A 205 -13.94 2.90 5.54
C HIS A 205 -15.14 2.24 6.25
N SER A 206 -16.14 1.79 5.50
CA SER A 206 -17.32 1.11 6.05
C SER A 206 -16.93 -0.22 6.67
N THR A 207 -17.34 -0.45 7.91
CA THR A 207 -17.08 -1.72 8.62
C THR A 207 -18.34 -2.52 8.89
N GLU A 208 -19.49 -1.85 8.87
CA GLU A 208 -20.78 -2.49 9.04
C GLU A 208 -21.55 -2.58 7.72
N ARG A 209 -22.39 -3.61 7.59
CA ARG A 209 -23.22 -3.82 6.39
C ARG A 209 -24.11 -2.61 6.09
N HIS A 210 -24.67 -1.99 7.11
CA HIS A 210 -25.59 -0.88 6.91
C HIS A 210 -24.89 0.38 6.37
N GLU A 211 -23.65 0.65 6.79
CA GLU A 211 -22.79 1.72 6.26
C GLU A 211 -22.44 1.42 4.81
N TRP A 212 -22.02 0.18 4.54
CA TRP A 212 -21.71 -0.30 3.21
C TRP A 212 -22.87 -0.07 2.24
N ASP A 213 -24.07 -0.54 2.60
CA ASP A 213 -25.26 -0.42 1.77
C ASP A 213 -25.69 1.05 1.55
N ALA A 214 -25.38 1.94 2.50
CA ALA A 214 -25.65 3.37 2.35
C ALA A 214 -24.69 4.04 1.36
N HIS A 215 -23.39 3.71 1.44
CA HIS A 215 -22.36 4.33 0.60
C HIS A 215 -22.22 3.69 -0.79
N ALA A 216 -22.57 2.42 -0.94
CA ALA A 216 -22.52 1.70 -2.21
C ALA A 216 -23.53 2.22 -3.24
N LYS A 217 -24.64 2.84 -2.81
CA LYS A 217 -25.65 3.42 -3.72
C LYS A 217 -25.10 4.55 -4.60
N ASN A 218 -24.05 5.22 -4.14
CA ASN A 218 -23.40 6.31 -4.85
C ASN A 218 -22.23 5.83 -5.70
N GLU A 219 -21.86 4.54 -5.60
CA GLU A 219 -20.81 3.94 -6.40
C GLU A 219 -21.41 3.33 -7.66
N ASN A 220 -20.89 3.71 -8.83
CA ASN A 220 -21.23 3.00 -10.05
C ASN A 220 -20.72 1.57 -9.95
N THR A 221 -21.55 0.59 -10.35
CA THR A 221 -21.10 -0.81 -10.43
C THR A 221 -19.85 -0.88 -11.29
N VAL A 222 -18.82 -1.59 -10.80
CA VAL A 222 -17.58 -1.80 -11.54
C VAL A 222 -17.91 -2.43 -12.89
N ASN A 223 -17.56 -1.73 -13.97
CA ASN A 223 -17.66 -2.26 -15.32
C ASN A 223 -16.29 -2.80 -15.74
N LEU A 224 -16.18 -4.13 -15.84
CA LEU A 224 -14.94 -4.81 -16.23
C LEU A 224 -14.51 -4.51 -17.67
N ASN A 225 -15.39 -3.94 -18.50
CA ASN A 225 -15.11 -3.56 -19.88
C ASN A 225 -14.76 -2.07 -20.04
N ASP A 226 -14.82 -1.28 -18.96
CA ASP A 226 -14.45 0.15 -18.99
C ASP A 226 -13.13 0.38 -18.25
N ASP A 227 -12.06 0.51 -19.03
CA ASP A 227 -10.72 0.80 -18.53
C ASP A 227 -10.58 2.20 -17.91
N CYS A 228 -11.62 3.05 -17.94
CA CYS A 228 -11.59 4.39 -17.36
C CYS A 228 -10.42 5.26 -17.86
N ARG A 229 -9.96 5.05 -19.11
CA ARG A 229 -8.69 5.61 -19.63
C ARG A 229 -8.58 7.12 -19.46
N ALA A 230 -9.67 7.86 -19.66
CA ALA A 230 -9.70 9.32 -19.51
C ALA A 230 -9.40 9.79 -18.06
N LYS A 231 -9.57 8.92 -17.06
CA LYS A 231 -9.39 9.21 -15.64
C LYS A 231 -8.05 8.72 -15.09
N TRP A 232 -7.19 8.11 -15.92
CA TRP A 232 -5.89 7.62 -15.47
C TRP A 232 -5.00 8.74 -14.94
N ILE A 233 -4.27 8.44 -13.86
CA ILE A 233 -3.34 9.38 -13.22
C ILE A 233 -2.25 9.83 -14.20
N SER A 234 -1.78 8.93 -15.06
CA SER A 234 -0.77 9.21 -16.09
C SER A 234 -1.14 10.37 -17.01
N ASN A 235 -2.43 10.60 -17.29
CA ASN A 235 -2.90 11.74 -18.10
C ASN A 235 -2.71 13.10 -17.41
N PHE A 236 -2.50 13.10 -16.09
CA PHE A 236 -2.35 14.31 -15.27
C PHE A 236 -0.95 14.44 -14.66
N ALA A 237 0.02 13.63 -15.12
CA ALA A 237 1.37 13.58 -14.56
C ALA A 237 2.05 14.95 -14.56
N ASP A 238 1.96 15.71 -15.66
CA ASP A 238 2.56 17.04 -15.78
C ASP A 238 1.98 18.03 -14.74
N VAL A 239 0.66 17.95 -14.50
CA VAL A 239 -0.02 18.79 -13.50
C VAL A 239 0.44 18.41 -12.10
N LEU A 240 0.53 17.12 -11.79
CA LEU A 240 0.98 16.64 -10.48
C LEU A 240 2.44 17.01 -10.21
N GLN A 241 3.30 16.97 -11.23
CA GLN A 241 4.69 17.40 -11.12
C GLN A 241 4.79 18.91 -10.84
N SER A 242 3.93 19.72 -11.46
CA SER A 242 3.90 21.18 -11.25
C SER A 242 3.41 21.62 -9.87
N ILE A 243 2.58 20.82 -9.19
CA ILE A 243 2.07 21.10 -7.84
C ILE A 243 3.10 20.73 -6.76
N CYS A 244 4.00 19.81 -7.07
CA CYS A 244 5.03 19.33 -6.13
C CYS A 244 6.41 19.99 -6.30
N SER A 245 6.54 20.92 -7.26
CA SER A 245 7.73 21.75 -7.49
C SER A 245 7.65 23.06 -6.71
#